data_AF-A0A3N5I1H7-F1
#
_entry.id   AF-A0A3N5I1H7-F1
#
_cell.length_a   1.000
_cell.length_b   1.000
_cell.length_c   1.000
_cell.angle_alpha   90.00
_cell.angle_beta   90.00
_cell.angle_gamma   90.00
#
_symmetry.space_group_name_H-M   'P 1'
#
loop_
_entity.id
_entity.type
_entity.pdbx_description
1 polymer ?
#
loop_
_entity_poly.entity_id
_entity_poly.type
_entity_poly.pdbx_seq_one_letter_code
_entity_poly.pdbx_strand_id
1 'polypeptide(L)' 'MSPRSRPPVSDAERYRTLLEINNALISNLTREPLFGAIAAALHPVVPFDRTAIFLHDPQRDVLRLFVLE' A
#
# COMPACT_ATOMS: atom_id res chain seq x y z
N MET A 1 16.75 21.20 -5.22
CA MET A 1 15.38 21.13 -5.78
C MET A 1 14.42 21.20 -4.60
N SER A 2 13.75 22.32 -4.38
CA SER A 2 12.86 22.49 -3.21
C SER A 2 11.65 21.58 -3.36
N PRO A 3 11.27 20.78 -2.34
CA PRO A 3 10.06 19.97 -2.42
C PRO A 3 8.87 20.93 -2.45
N ARG A 4 8.08 20.89 -3.52
CA ARG A 4 6.78 21.58 -3.53
C ARG A 4 5.91 20.88 -2.49
N SER A 5 5.54 21.59 -1.42
CA SER A 5 4.58 21.09 -0.44
C SER A 5 3.24 20.84 -1.14
N ARG A 6 2.92 19.57 -1.39
CA ARG A 6 1.61 19.17 -1.91
C ARG A 6 0.55 19.51 -0.85
N PRO A 7 -0.64 20.03 -1.23
CA PRO A 7 -1.72 20.25 -0.28
C PRO A 7 -2.06 18.96 0.47
N PRO A 8 -2.51 19.07 1.74
CA PRO A 8 -2.87 17.91 2.54
C PRO A 8 -3.98 17.12 1.85
N VAL A 9 -3.84 15.79 1.85
CA VAL A 9 -4.85 14.86 1.33
C VAL A 9 -6.14 15.05 2.11
N SER A 10 -7.25 15.26 1.40
CA SER A 10 -8.58 15.42 1.97
C SER A 10 -9.08 14.11 2.59
N ASP A 11 -10.00 14.20 3.55
CA ASP A 11 -10.63 13.01 4.13
C ASP A 11 -11.37 12.19 3.06
N ALA A 12 -11.96 12.83 2.06
CA ALA A 12 -12.61 12.14 0.94
C ALA A 12 -11.63 11.28 0.13
N GLU A 13 -10.44 11.79 -0.18
CA GLU A 13 -9.38 11.03 -0.85
C GLU A 13 -8.88 9.88 0.02
N ARG A 14 -8.71 10.10 1.33
CA ARG A 14 -8.33 9.03 2.27
C ARG A 14 -9.37 7.91 2.32
N TYR A 15 -10.65 8.24 2.43
CA TYR A 15 -11.73 7.25 2.44
C TYR A 15 -11.86 6.51 1.12
N ARG A 16 -11.63 7.19 -0.02
CA ARG A 16 -11.59 6.55 -1.34
C ARG A 16 -10.46 5.52 -1.40
N THR A 17 -9.25 5.87 -0.97
CA THR A 17 -8.12 4.94 -0.90
C THR A 17 -8.44 3.72 -0.02
N LEU A 18 -9.07 3.91 1.14
CA LEU A 18 -9.46 2.80 2.00
C LEU A 18 -10.49 1.86 1.34
N LEU A 19 -11.44 2.41 0.58
CA LEU A 19 -12.38 1.62 -0.22
C LEU A 19 -11.69 0.82 -1.32
N GLU A 20 -10.73 1.43 -2.03
CA GLU A 20 -9.94 0.74 -3.07
C GLU A 20 -9.12 -0.41 -2.48
N ILE A 21 -8.49 -0.20 -1.33
CA ILE A 21 -7.80 -1.25 -0.58
C ILE A 21 -8.76 -2.37 -0.16
N ASN A 22 -9.95 -2.04 0.34
CA ASN A 22 -10.96 -3.02 0.73
C ASN A 22 -11.42 -3.87 -0.47
N ASN A 23 -11.70 -3.23 -1.60
CA ASN A 23 -12.07 -3.94 -2.83
C ASN A 23 -10.94 -4.83 -3.33
N ALA A 24 -9.69 -4.37 -3.24
CA ALA A 24 -8.52 -5.18 -3.60
C ALA A 24 -8.39 -6.44 -2.73
N LEU A 25 -8.73 -6.37 -1.43
CA LEU A 25 -8.76 -7.53 -0.54
C LEU A 25 -9.84 -8.55 -0.94
N ILE A 26 -11.00 -8.08 -1.41
CA ILE A 26 -12.12 -8.94 -1.82
C ILE A 26 -11.82 -9.64 -3.16
N SER A 27 -11.15 -8.95 -4.09
CA SER A 27 -10.94 -9.44 -5.46
C SER A 27 -9.63 -10.21 -5.69
N ASN A 28 -8.65 -10.13 -4.79
CA ASN A 28 -7.36 -10.80 -4.94
C ASN A 28 -7.19 -11.94 -3.94
N LEU A 29 -7.21 -13.19 -4.44
CA LEU A 29 -7.08 -14.41 -3.62
C LEU A 29 -5.62 -14.84 -3.39
N THR A 30 -4.65 -14.11 -3.97
CA THR A 30 -3.22 -14.38 -3.81
C THR A 30 -2.46 -13.11 -3.37
N ARG A 31 -1.30 -13.30 -2.72
CA ARG A 31 -0.57 -12.22 -2.05
C ARG A 31 0.06 -11.21 -3.01
N GLU A 32 0.69 -11.65 -4.10
CA GLU A 32 1.32 -10.73 -5.05
C GLU A 32 0.36 -9.68 -5.63
N PRO A 33 -0.79 -10.05 -6.23
CA PRO A 33 -1.69 -9.05 -6.82
C PRO A 33 -2.38 -8.19 -5.76
N LEU A 34 -2.62 -8.74 -4.56
CA LEU A 34 -3.14 -7.95 -3.44
C LEU A 34 -2.16 -6.84 -3.03
N PHE A 35 -0.89 -7.17 -2.85
CA PHE A 35 0.10 -6.21 -2.41
C PHE A 35 0.35 -5.11 -3.45
N GLY A 36 0.39 -5.47 -4.73
CA GLY A 36 0.46 -4.49 -5.83
C GLY A 36 -0.74 -3.55 -5.84
N ALA A 37 -1.95 -4.07 -5.65
CA ALA A 37 -3.16 -3.25 -5.60
C ALA A 37 -3.18 -2.29 -4.39
N ILE A 38 -2.70 -2.73 -3.22
CA ILE A 38 -2.56 -1.88 -2.04
C ILE A 38 -1.56 -0.75 -2.29
N ALA A 39 -0.39 -1.07 -2.87
CA ALA A 39 0.62 -0.06 -3.22
C ALA A 39 0.05 0.99 -4.19
N ALA A 40 -0.62 0.54 -5.25
CA ALA A 40 -1.23 1.42 -6.24
C ALA A 40 -2.29 2.35 -5.61
N ALA A 41 -3.11 1.86 -4.68
CA ALA A 41 -4.12 2.66 -3.99
C ALA A 41 -3.51 3.68 -3.00
N LEU A 42 -2.35 3.37 -2.41
CA LEU A 42 -1.65 4.25 -1.45
C LEU A 42 -0.87 5.38 -2.12
N HIS A 43 -0.28 5.14 -3.29
CA HIS A 43 0.61 6.10 -3.97
C HIS A 43 0.01 7.52 -4.17
N PRO A 44 -1.29 7.70 -4.46
CA PRO A 44 -1.89 9.03 -4.60
C PRO A 44 -1.94 9.84 -3.30
N VAL A 45 -2.01 9.17 -2.14
CA VAL A 45 -2.22 9.79 -0.82
C VAL A 45 -0.98 9.77 0.06
N VAL A 46 -0.07 8.83 -0.19
CA VAL A 46 1.24 8.73 0.46
C VAL A 46 2.28 8.61 -0.65
N PRO A 47 3.04 9.68 -0.95
CA PRO A 47 4.11 9.62 -1.92
C PRO A 47 5.24 8.72 -1.41
N PHE A 48 5.66 7.76 -2.22
CA PHE A 48 6.82 6.91 -1.96
C PHE A 48 7.47 6.50 -3.28
N ASP A 49 8.79 6.33 -3.29
CA ASP A 49 9.52 5.85 -4.48
C ASP A 49 9.51 4.33 -4.57
N ARG A 50 9.38 3.64 -3.42
CA ARG A 50 9.32 2.18 -3.28
C ARG A 50 8.50 1.81 -2.07
N THR A 51 7.88 0.64 -2.09
CA THR A 51 7.15 0.10 -0.95
C THR A 51 7.45 -1.37 -0.73
N ALA A 52 7.40 -1.78 0.54
CA ALA A 52 7.70 -3.13 0.98
C ALA A 52 6.73 -3.53 2.08
N ILE A 53 6.27 -4.79 2.03
CA ILE A 53 5.42 -5.37 3.05
C ILE A 53 6.24 -6.40 3.83
N PHE A 54 6.25 -6.24 5.15
CA PHE A 54 6.87 -7.19 6.07
C PHE A 54 5.76 -7.99 6.75
N LEU A 55 5.74 -9.30 6.53
CA LEU A 55 4.82 -10.20 7.22
C LEU A 55 5.60 -11.10 8.17
N HIS A 56 5.19 -11.11 9.43
CA HIS A 56 5.72 -12.05 10.40
C HIS A 56 5.32 -13.49 10.06
N ASP A 57 6.31 -14.38 9.98
CA ASP A 57 6.13 -15.83 9.91
C ASP A 57 6.36 -16.41 11.31
N PRO A 58 5.29 -16.71 12.07
CA PRO A 58 5.41 -17.16 13.45
C PRO A 58 6.01 -18.57 13.58
N GLN A 59 6.05 -19.37 12.50
CA GLN A 59 6.67 -20.69 12.57
C GLN A 59 8.20 -20.62 12.53
N ARG A 60 8.72 -19.57 11.91
CA ARG A 60 10.15 -19.36 11.72
C ARG A 60 10.70 -18.22 12.56
N ASP A 61 9.84 -17.44 13.22
CA ASP A 61 10.17 -16.23 13.97
C ASP A 61 10.97 -15.21 13.13
N VAL A 62 10.51 -14.98 11.90
CA VAL A 62 11.14 -14.07 10.95
C VAL A 62 10.14 -13.13 10.30
N LEU A 63 10.64 -11.98 9.83
CA LEU A 63 9.88 -11.12 8.92
C LEU A 63 10.17 -11.51 7.48
N ARG A 64 9.13 -11.91 6.75
CA ARG A 64 9.18 -12.12 5.31
C ARG A 64 8.99 -10.79 4.60
N LEU A 65 9.98 -10.42 3.79
CA LEU A 65 9.96 -9.24 2.95
C LEU A 65 9.26 -9.53 1.61
N PHE A 66 8.31 -8.68 1.25
CA PHE A 66 7.71 -8.61 -0.08
C PHE A 66 7.99 -7.24 -0.66
N VAL A 67 8.83 -7.19 -1.68
CA VAL A 67 9.16 -5.96 -2.41
C VAL A 67 8.12 -5.74 -3.50
N LEU A 68 7.63 -4.52 -3.63
CA LEU A 68 6.67 -4.11 -4.66
C LEU A 68 7.40 -3.11 -5.56
N GLU A 69 7.37 -3.36 -6.87
CA GLU A 69 7.95 -2.47 -7.89
C GLU A 69 7.12 -1.20 -8.08
#